data_AF-A0A7C1KYF6-F1
#
_entry.id   AF-A0A7C1KYF6-F1
#
_cell.length_a   1.000
_cell.length_b   1.000
_cell.length_c   1.000
_cell.angle_alpha   90.00
_cell.angle_beta   90.00
_cell.angle_gamma   90.00
#
_symmetry.space_group_name_H-M   'P 1'
#
loop_
_entity.id
_entity.type
_entity.pdbx_description
1 polymer ?
#
loop_
_entity_poly.entity_id
_entity_poly.type
_entity_poly.pdbx_seq_one_letter_code
_entity_poly.pdbx_strand_id
1 'polypeptide(L)'
;EQCERYDPDLLESFKQLLDSGCVEFLDQTYHHSLFSLYDDPALFIEDVKKHNEAMKDFFRCSPKVFENTEFLYNNRIASVVEEMGYKCIFTEGLERLTGGAHPNQVYRAKEGKLKVLLRNYKLTDDIGFRFSSQDWEGYPLTAEKYASWLAATPGDCINIFMDYETFGEHHWKETGIFDFLSFFPGEVLKWDHLDFATPSEVIKRYPVKGVVDAYEMGGTVSWADLERDTSCWLGNSMQWAAYTYHKQIRPRIVDADSQRIWGYLAASDHLYYMFMAGGGPGEVHNYFSPFEDPKNAFLNYLAVLFDFDSRIKSGIEAASHPFVFSNKGGDVLAVAFGKRDFSEIIGTVDLDSLKFHLLRGDFEKWVETSLNDPALAKEIGMIRSKGLGKRGIRKRLRELFDKNMDKT
;
A
#
# COMPACT_ATOMS: atom_id res chain seq x y z
N GLU A 1 -4.06 -1.54 -12.86
CA GLU A 1 -4.18 -2.99 -12.60
C GLU A 1 -5.60 -3.47 -12.28
N GLN A 2 -6.28 -2.95 -11.25
CA GLN A 2 -7.64 -3.41 -10.91
C GLN A 2 -8.65 -3.23 -12.07
N CYS A 3 -8.63 -2.06 -12.73
CA CYS A 3 -9.45 -1.84 -13.94
C CYS A 3 -9.14 -2.86 -15.03
N GLU A 4 -7.86 -3.18 -15.31
CA GLU A 4 -7.51 -4.19 -16.32
C GLU A 4 -8.14 -5.57 -16.02
N ARG A 5 -8.24 -5.95 -14.75
CA ARG A 5 -8.80 -7.24 -14.34
C ARG A 5 -10.33 -7.27 -14.33
N TYR A 6 -10.96 -6.17 -13.93
CA TYR A 6 -12.39 -6.16 -13.58
C TYR A 6 -13.24 -5.25 -14.47
N ASP A 7 -12.66 -4.19 -15.04
CA ASP A 7 -13.35 -3.23 -15.93
C ASP A 7 -12.37 -2.59 -16.95
N PRO A 8 -12.04 -3.30 -18.05
CA PRO A 8 -11.14 -2.78 -19.07
C PRO A 8 -11.64 -1.53 -19.78
N ASP A 9 -12.96 -1.33 -19.85
CA ASP A 9 -13.57 -0.16 -20.48
C ASP A 9 -13.32 1.10 -19.64
N LEU A 10 -13.36 0.97 -18.30
CA LEU A 10 -12.95 2.04 -17.39
C LEU A 10 -11.47 2.41 -17.59
N LEU A 11 -10.58 1.43 -17.75
CA LEU A 11 -9.16 1.71 -18.05
C LEU A 11 -8.99 2.46 -19.37
N GLU A 12 -9.77 2.10 -20.39
CA GLU A 12 -9.75 2.79 -21.67
C GLU A 12 -10.23 4.24 -21.54
N SER A 13 -11.23 4.52 -20.68
CA SER A 13 -11.67 5.90 -20.42
C SER A 13 -10.55 6.78 -19.84
N PHE A 14 -9.69 6.24 -18.97
CA PHE A 14 -8.53 6.97 -18.45
C PHE A 14 -7.47 7.24 -19.52
N LYS A 15 -7.28 6.33 -20.48
CA LYS A 15 -6.41 6.59 -21.64
C LYS A 15 -6.97 7.70 -22.52
N GLN A 16 -8.28 7.73 -22.74
CA GLN A 16 -8.94 8.82 -23.49
C GLN A 16 -8.80 10.18 -22.79
N LEU A 17 -8.83 10.21 -21.45
CA LEU A 17 -8.54 11.43 -20.69
C LEU A 17 -7.12 11.93 -20.96
N LEU A 18 -6.13 11.04 -20.98
CA LEU A 18 -4.75 11.41 -21.32
C LEU A 18 -4.63 11.90 -22.78
N ASP A 19 -5.25 11.19 -23.72
CA ASP A 19 -5.22 11.53 -25.15
C ASP A 19 -5.90 12.87 -25.47
N SER A 20 -6.83 13.33 -24.61
CA SER A 20 -7.44 14.65 -24.72
C SER A 20 -6.43 15.79 -24.60
N GLY A 21 -5.28 15.55 -23.95
CA GLY A 21 -4.28 16.57 -23.62
C GLY A 21 -4.72 17.54 -22.51
N CYS A 22 -5.91 17.39 -21.95
CA CYS A 22 -6.42 18.23 -20.86
C CYS A 22 -6.09 17.68 -19.46
N VAL A 23 -5.55 16.47 -19.36
CA VAL A 23 -5.25 15.78 -18.09
C VAL A 23 -3.78 15.41 -18.03
N GLU A 24 -3.19 15.56 -16.84
CA GLU A 24 -1.86 15.09 -16.50
C GLU A 24 -1.96 14.03 -15.40
N PHE A 25 -1.39 12.85 -15.64
CA PHE A 25 -1.23 11.86 -14.58
C PHE A 25 0.01 12.15 -13.73
N LEU A 26 -0.15 11.91 -12.43
CA LEU A 26 0.85 12.06 -11.39
C LEU A 26 1.50 10.69 -11.08
N ASP A 27 2.71 10.72 -10.54
CA ASP A 27 3.33 9.52 -9.94
C ASP A 27 3.14 9.54 -8.43
N GLN A 28 3.09 8.35 -7.84
CA GLN A 28 3.09 8.14 -6.39
C GLN A 28 3.87 6.86 -6.04
N THR A 29 3.80 6.41 -4.79
CA THR A 29 4.35 5.08 -4.43
C THR A 29 3.45 3.97 -4.99
N TYR A 30 4.03 2.84 -5.41
CA TYR A 30 3.27 1.78 -6.07
C TYR A 30 2.25 1.09 -5.15
N HIS A 31 2.60 0.91 -3.88
CA HIS A 31 1.75 0.23 -2.91
C HIS A 31 1.00 1.19 -1.99
N HIS A 32 0.98 2.50 -2.30
CA HIS A 32 0.51 3.52 -1.35
C HIS A 32 1.22 3.38 0.02
N SER A 33 2.54 3.17 -0.02
CA SER A 33 3.36 2.80 1.13
C SER A 33 3.94 4.01 1.86
N LEU A 34 4.27 3.83 3.15
CA LEU A 34 4.95 4.87 3.95
C LEU A 34 6.48 4.81 3.85
N PHE A 35 7.04 4.20 2.81
CA PHE A 35 8.50 3.99 2.70
C PHE A 35 9.31 5.28 2.66
N SER A 36 8.71 6.41 2.28
CA SER A 36 9.35 7.72 2.34
C SER A 36 9.80 8.12 3.75
N LEU A 37 9.17 7.52 4.79
CA LEU A 37 9.49 7.73 6.20
C LEU A 37 10.61 6.82 6.72
N TYR A 38 11.11 5.85 5.93
CA TYR A 38 12.30 5.08 6.31
C TYR A 38 13.57 5.90 6.16
N ASP A 39 14.55 5.66 7.04
CA ASP A 39 15.86 6.34 7.03
C ASP A 39 16.64 6.10 5.73
N ASP A 40 16.57 4.89 5.19
CA ASP A 40 17.14 4.51 3.91
C ASP A 40 16.08 4.72 2.79
N PRO A 41 16.33 5.60 1.81
CA PRO A 41 15.38 5.87 0.74
C PRO A 41 15.31 4.76 -0.32
N ALA A 42 16.17 3.73 -0.28
CA ALA A 42 16.24 2.72 -1.34
C ALA A 42 14.88 2.06 -1.63
N LEU A 43 14.12 1.70 -0.59
CA LEU A 43 12.80 1.08 -0.75
C LEU A 43 11.77 2.06 -1.31
N PHE A 44 11.82 3.32 -0.88
CA PHE A 44 10.96 4.37 -1.41
C PHE A 44 11.22 4.60 -2.91
N ILE A 45 12.49 4.69 -3.30
CA ILE A 45 12.90 4.84 -4.71
C ILE A 45 12.48 3.63 -5.54
N GLU A 46 12.65 2.41 -5.01
CA GLU A 46 12.21 1.17 -5.67
C GLU A 46 10.69 1.17 -5.91
N ASP A 47 9.92 1.56 -4.90
CA ASP A 47 8.46 1.55 -4.96
C ASP A 47 7.91 2.58 -5.94
N VAL A 48 8.48 3.79 -5.95
CA VAL A 48 8.11 4.83 -6.91
C VAL A 48 8.49 4.44 -8.34
N LYS A 49 9.63 3.78 -8.55
CA LYS A 49 10.01 3.28 -9.89
C LYS A 49 9.02 2.25 -10.43
N LYS A 50 8.49 1.36 -9.58
CA LYS A 50 7.46 0.40 -9.97
C LYS A 50 6.18 1.10 -10.44
N HIS A 51 5.76 2.16 -9.74
CA HIS A 51 4.63 2.97 -10.18
C HIS A 51 4.90 3.66 -11.52
N ASN A 52 6.08 4.26 -11.68
CA ASN A 52 6.47 4.89 -12.94
C ASN A 52 6.49 3.90 -14.12
N GLU A 53 6.93 2.65 -13.89
CA GLU A 53 6.89 1.57 -14.88
C GLU A 53 5.44 1.20 -15.24
N ALA A 54 4.57 1.02 -14.25
CA ALA A 54 3.15 0.78 -14.49
C ALA A 54 2.49 1.92 -15.30
N MET A 55 2.84 3.18 -15.00
CA MET A 55 2.35 4.34 -15.76
C MET A 55 2.78 4.31 -17.23
N LYS A 56 3.99 3.83 -17.53
CA LYS A 56 4.45 3.63 -18.91
C LYS A 56 3.72 2.48 -19.59
N ASP A 57 3.50 1.38 -18.89
CA ASP A 57 2.89 0.19 -19.45
C ASP A 57 1.40 0.41 -19.77
N PHE A 58 0.66 1.04 -18.85
CA PHE A 58 -0.78 1.27 -19.01
C PHE A 58 -1.10 2.52 -19.83
N PHE A 59 -0.34 3.61 -19.64
CA PHE A 59 -0.70 4.93 -20.18
C PHE A 59 0.35 5.53 -21.12
N ARG A 60 1.49 4.86 -21.32
CA ARG A 60 2.62 5.34 -22.15
C ARG A 60 3.12 6.73 -21.75
N CYS A 61 2.92 7.10 -20.49
CA CYS A 61 3.38 8.37 -19.93
C CYS A 61 4.47 8.17 -18.89
N SER A 62 5.22 9.23 -18.63
CA SER A 62 6.20 9.28 -17.55
C SER A 62 5.91 10.55 -16.74
N PRO A 63 5.15 10.43 -15.64
CA PRO A 63 4.78 11.57 -14.82
C PRO A 63 5.99 12.41 -14.41
N LYS A 64 5.81 13.73 -14.37
CA LYS A 64 6.86 14.70 -13.97
C LYS A 64 6.58 15.33 -12.62
N VAL A 65 5.37 15.13 -12.11
CA VAL A 65 4.90 15.67 -10.85
C VAL A 65 4.59 14.48 -9.95
N PHE A 66 5.07 14.58 -8.72
CA PHE A 66 4.97 13.55 -7.71
C PHE A 66 3.92 13.93 -6.68
N GLU A 67 3.11 12.98 -6.28
CA GLU A 67 2.24 13.03 -5.13
C GLU A 67 2.68 11.89 -4.23
N ASN A 68 3.27 12.22 -3.08
CA ASN A 68 3.70 11.17 -2.17
C ASN A 68 2.50 10.67 -1.40
N THR A 69 2.48 9.37 -1.06
CA THR A 69 1.48 8.74 -0.19
C THR A 69 1.02 9.71 0.90
N GLU A 70 -0.27 10.01 0.93
CA GLU A 70 -0.91 10.82 1.97
C GLU A 70 -0.31 12.22 2.12
N PHE A 71 0.19 12.78 1.03
CA PHE A 71 0.83 14.10 0.98
C PHE A 71 2.05 14.22 1.91
N LEU A 72 2.67 13.07 2.25
CA LEU A 72 3.79 13.01 3.17
C LEU A 72 4.97 13.84 2.66
N TYR A 73 5.31 14.89 3.40
CA TYR A 73 6.35 15.83 3.01
C TYR A 73 7.25 16.22 4.18
N ASN A 74 8.55 16.17 3.92
CA ASN A 74 9.60 16.87 4.65
C ASN A 74 10.76 17.17 3.70
N ASN A 75 11.75 17.94 4.14
CA ASN A 75 12.87 18.36 3.30
C ASN A 75 13.66 17.17 2.73
N ARG A 76 13.87 16.10 3.52
CA ARG A 76 14.49 14.86 3.03
C ARG A 76 13.68 14.18 1.93
N ILE A 77 12.36 14.02 2.09
CA ILE A 77 11.50 13.42 1.06
C ILE A 77 11.59 14.23 -0.24
N ALA A 78 11.51 15.55 -0.14
CA ALA A 78 11.64 16.45 -1.28
C ALA A 78 12.99 16.28 -2.00
N SER A 79 14.11 16.14 -1.25
CA SER A 79 15.43 15.89 -1.82
C SER A 79 15.46 14.58 -2.61
N VAL A 80 14.95 13.48 -2.05
CA VAL A 80 14.93 12.18 -2.73
C VAL A 80 14.08 12.24 -4.00
N VAL A 81 12.89 12.88 -3.94
CA VAL A 81 12.02 13.06 -5.11
C VAL A 81 12.70 13.91 -6.19
N GLU A 82 13.47 14.93 -5.82
CA GLU A 82 14.26 15.71 -6.78
C GLU A 82 15.36 14.86 -7.45
N GLU A 83 16.09 14.05 -6.67
CA GLU A 83 17.13 13.15 -7.15
C GLU A 83 16.57 12.09 -8.12
N MET A 84 15.32 11.66 -7.93
CA MET A 84 14.61 10.78 -8.86
C MET A 84 14.24 11.47 -10.19
N GLY A 85 14.35 12.80 -10.26
CA GLY A 85 14.22 13.58 -11.50
C GLY A 85 12.87 14.30 -11.66
N TYR A 86 11.96 14.18 -10.70
CA TYR A 86 10.67 14.89 -10.71
C TYR A 86 10.88 16.41 -10.69
N LYS A 87 9.88 17.14 -11.21
CA LYS A 87 9.91 18.61 -11.36
C LYS A 87 9.07 19.32 -10.33
N CYS A 88 8.07 18.64 -9.79
CA CYS A 88 7.20 19.16 -8.76
C CYS A 88 6.77 18.06 -7.81
N ILE A 89 6.47 18.42 -6.57
CA ILE A 89 5.77 17.60 -5.59
C ILE A 89 4.55 18.35 -5.04
N PHE A 90 3.45 17.63 -4.78
CA PHE A 90 2.31 18.15 -4.03
C PHE A 90 2.45 17.88 -2.52
N THR A 91 1.97 18.81 -1.70
CA THR A 91 1.74 18.59 -0.26
C THR A 91 0.67 19.55 0.28
N GLU A 92 0.39 19.49 1.58
CA GLU A 92 -0.68 20.24 2.23
C GLU A 92 -0.34 21.73 2.39
N GLY A 93 -1.32 22.60 2.16
CA GLY A 93 -1.18 24.05 2.25
C GLY A 93 -1.28 24.60 3.66
N LEU A 94 -0.32 24.24 4.52
CA LEU A 94 -0.22 24.76 5.88
C LEU A 94 0.61 26.04 5.93
N GLU A 95 0.10 27.06 6.63
CA GLU A 95 0.79 28.35 6.82
C GLU A 95 2.19 28.19 7.46
N ARG A 96 2.37 27.17 8.32
CA ARG A 96 3.65 26.87 8.99
C ARG A 96 4.78 26.53 8.02
N LEU A 97 4.46 26.06 6.81
CA LEU A 97 5.43 25.61 5.82
C LEU A 97 6.02 26.74 4.99
N THR A 98 5.28 27.83 4.86
CA THR A 98 5.58 28.94 3.95
C THR A 98 5.89 30.24 4.70
N GLY A 99 5.95 30.20 6.03
CA GLY A 99 6.10 31.39 6.86
C GLY A 99 4.88 32.32 6.83
N GLY A 100 3.68 31.76 6.67
CA GLY A 100 2.42 32.52 6.62
C GLY A 100 1.98 32.98 5.23
N ALA A 101 2.65 32.56 4.16
CA ALA A 101 2.20 32.82 2.79
C ALA A 101 1.07 31.87 2.38
N HIS A 102 0.15 32.35 1.55
CA HIS A 102 -1.04 31.59 1.15
C HIS A 102 -0.69 30.43 0.19
N PRO A 103 -1.45 29.31 0.18
CA PRO A 103 -1.07 28.10 -0.56
C PRO A 103 -1.14 28.21 -2.09
N ASN A 104 -1.84 29.24 -2.60
CA ASN A 104 -2.15 29.42 -4.02
C ASN A 104 -0.99 29.99 -4.87
N GLN A 105 0.23 29.48 -4.69
CA GLN A 105 1.43 29.93 -5.40
C GLN A 105 2.36 28.77 -5.70
N VAL A 106 3.31 28.98 -6.61
CA VAL A 106 4.41 28.04 -6.83
C VAL A 106 5.51 28.28 -5.80
N TYR A 107 5.85 27.23 -5.05
CA TYR A 107 6.95 27.23 -4.09
C TYR A 107 8.12 26.39 -4.60
N ARG A 108 9.24 26.41 -3.88
CA ARG A 108 10.32 25.44 -4.05
C ARG A 108 10.65 24.73 -2.74
N ALA A 109 11.16 23.51 -2.84
CA ALA A 109 11.76 22.81 -1.72
C ALA A 109 12.99 23.59 -1.21
N LYS A 110 13.24 23.52 0.09
CA LYS A 110 14.32 24.27 0.75
C LYS A 110 15.70 23.97 0.18
N GLU A 111 16.05 22.70 0.12
CA GLU A 111 17.39 22.22 -0.20
C GLU A 111 17.62 22.00 -1.71
N GLY A 112 16.73 22.50 -2.58
CA GLY A 112 16.80 22.18 -4.01
C GLY A 112 15.99 23.09 -4.94
N LYS A 113 15.75 22.58 -6.15
CA LYS A 113 15.02 23.25 -7.24
C LYS A 113 13.65 22.63 -7.50
N LEU A 114 13.33 21.51 -6.85
CA LEU A 114 12.02 20.88 -6.92
C LEU A 114 10.94 21.91 -6.58
N LYS A 115 9.97 22.07 -7.47
CA LYS A 115 8.82 22.93 -7.23
C LYS A 115 7.87 22.25 -6.26
N VAL A 116 7.16 23.04 -5.47
CA VAL A 116 6.15 22.54 -4.54
C VAL A 116 4.85 23.27 -4.83
N LEU A 117 3.80 22.49 -5.06
CA LEU A 117 2.42 22.99 -5.14
C LEU A 117 1.68 22.56 -3.88
N LEU A 118 0.92 23.50 -3.32
CA LEU A 118 0.23 23.29 -2.05
C LEU A 118 -1.28 23.15 -2.29
N ARG A 119 -1.88 22.13 -1.69
CA ARG A 119 -3.33 21.96 -1.64
C ARG A 119 -3.97 23.12 -0.91
N ASN A 120 -5.04 23.67 -1.47
CA ASN A 120 -5.88 24.61 -0.73
C ASN A 120 -6.93 23.81 0.05
N TYR A 121 -6.57 23.35 1.25
CA TYR A 121 -7.43 22.46 2.03
C TYR A 121 -8.81 23.05 2.30
N LYS A 122 -8.93 24.36 2.52
CA LYS A 122 -10.23 25.00 2.81
C LYS A 122 -11.20 24.82 1.64
N LEU A 123 -10.78 25.25 0.44
CA LEU A 123 -11.60 25.14 -0.76
C LEU A 123 -11.80 23.69 -1.19
N THR A 124 -10.84 22.82 -0.89
CA THR A 124 -10.95 21.41 -1.22
C THR A 124 -11.94 20.69 -0.32
N ASP A 125 -11.85 20.90 1.00
CA ASP A 125 -12.70 20.27 2.01
C ASP A 125 -14.17 20.72 1.88
N ASP A 126 -14.42 21.91 1.32
CA ASP A 126 -15.77 22.39 1.00
C ASP A 126 -16.50 21.47 0.01
N ILE A 127 -15.78 20.89 -0.95
CA ILE A 127 -16.33 19.87 -1.86
C ILE A 127 -16.18 18.48 -1.22
N GLY A 128 -14.97 18.11 -0.78
CA GLY A 128 -14.67 16.77 -0.31
C GLY A 128 -15.52 16.33 0.89
N PHE A 129 -15.69 17.19 1.89
CA PHE A 129 -16.36 16.83 3.14
C PHE A 129 -17.70 17.53 3.36
N ARG A 130 -17.85 18.78 2.89
CA ARG A 130 -19.01 19.63 3.26
C ARG A 130 -20.11 19.68 2.21
N PHE A 131 -19.89 19.18 1.01
CA PHE A 131 -20.81 19.38 -0.12
C PHE A 131 -22.27 19.04 0.20
N SER A 132 -22.52 17.89 0.82
CA SER A 132 -23.85 17.40 1.21
C SER A 132 -24.27 17.77 2.63
N SER A 133 -23.41 18.42 3.41
CA SER A 133 -23.74 18.88 4.76
C SER A 133 -24.76 20.01 4.68
N GLN A 134 -25.90 19.90 5.34
CA GLN A 134 -26.92 20.97 5.33
C GLN A 134 -26.70 22.02 6.44
N ASP A 135 -25.86 21.70 7.41
CA ASP A 135 -25.67 22.49 8.63
C ASP A 135 -24.54 23.52 8.54
N TRP A 136 -23.81 23.58 7.42
CA TRP A 136 -22.77 24.59 7.20
C TRP A 136 -23.28 25.75 6.33
N GLU A 137 -22.72 26.93 6.57
CA GLU A 137 -23.13 28.19 5.92
C GLU A 137 -22.99 28.21 4.39
N GLY A 138 -22.13 27.34 3.84
CA GLY A 138 -21.92 27.23 2.40
C GLY A 138 -23.04 26.49 1.66
N TYR A 139 -23.89 25.72 2.36
CA TYR A 139 -24.94 24.91 1.75
C TYR A 139 -26.11 25.74 1.19
N PRO A 140 -26.69 25.38 0.01
CA PRO A 140 -26.16 24.41 -0.95
C PRO A 140 -24.93 24.97 -1.67
N LEU A 141 -23.97 24.09 -1.96
CA LEU A 141 -22.76 24.44 -2.71
C LEU A 141 -23.01 24.24 -4.22
N THR A 142 -23.28 25.33 -4.93
CA THR A 142 -23.48 25.31 -6.38
C THR A 142 -22.17 25.60 -7.13
N ALA A 143 -22.08 25.16 -8.38
CA ALA A 143 -20.92 25.42 -9.25
C ALA A 143 -20.66 26.94 -9.41
N GLU A 144 -21.71 27.74 -9.57
CA GLU A 144 -21.63 29.21 -9.66
C GLU A 144 -21.07 29.83 -8.38
N LYS A 145 -21.62 29.43 -7.22
CA LYS A 145 -21.17 29.91 -5.91
C LYS A 145 -19.69 29.58 -5.71
N TYR A 146 -19.31 28.33 -5.96
CA TYR A 146 -17.92 27.89 -5.79
C TYR A 146 -16.97 28.59 -6.77
N ALA A 147 -17.34 28.73 -8.05
CA ALA A 147 -16.56 29.48 -9.03
C ALA A 147 -16.34 30.95 -8.61
N SER A 148 -17.34 31.60 -8.02
CA SER A 148 -17.20 32.96 -7.49
C SER A 148 -16.16 33.04 -6.36
N TRP A 149 -16.06 31.99 -5.52
CA TRP A 149 -15.05 31.91 -4.46
C TRP A 149 -13.65 31.73 -5.04
N LEU A 150 -13.50 30.89 -6.08
CA LEU A 150 -12.24 30.73 -6.81
C LEU A 150 -11.81 32.06 -7.44
N ALA A 151 -12.74 32.77 -8.08
CA ALA A 151 -12.46 34.06 -8.71
C ALA A 151 -12.00 35.14 -7.72
N ALA A 152 -12.52 35.10 -6.50
CA ALA A 152 -12.13 36.01 -5.41
C ALA A 152 -10.87 35.57 -4.66
N THR A 153 -10.37 34.35 -4.90
CA THR A 153 -9.25 33.77 -4.17
C THR A 153 -7.91 34.29 -4.73
N PRO A 154 -7.06 34.95 -3.93
CA PRO A 154 -5.78 35.45 -4.41
C PRO A 154 -4.79 34.33 -4.72
N GLY A 155 -3.95 34.56 -5.73
CA GLY A 155 -2.82 33.70 -6.06
C GLY A 155 -2.62 33.52 -7.55
N ASP A 156 -1.62 32.73 -7.89
CA ASP A 156 -1.32 32.39 -9.28
C ASP A 156 -1.96 31.06 -9.71
N CYS A 157 -2.26 30.19 -8.75
CA CYS A 157 -2.85 28.87 -8.97
C CYS A 157 -3.65 28.42 -7.76
N ILE A 158 -4.79 27.76 -7.95
CA ILE A 158 -5.58 27.18 -6.84
C ILE A 158 -5.59 25.67 -7.03
N ASN A 159 -4.96 24.94 -6.10
CA ASN A 159 -4.90 23.48 -6.18
C ASN A 159 -6.01 22.87 -5.33
N ILE A 160 -7.07 22.40 -5.99
CA ILE A 160 -8.16 21.67 -5.36
C ILE A 160 -7.83 20.18 -5.51
N PHE A 161 -7.59 19.48 -4.40
CA PHE A 161 -7.04 18.13 -4.42
C PHE A 161 -7.76 17.20 -3.45
N MET A 162 -8.79 16.49 -3.94
CA MET A 162 -9.67 15.61 -3.18
C MET A 162 -9.60 14.19 -3.70
N ASP A 163 -10.07 13.22 -2.90
CA ASP A 163 -10.16 11.83 -3.35
C ASP A 163 -11.13 11.68 -4.51
N TYR A 164 -10.80 10.78 -5.42
CA TYR A 164 -11.63 10.51 -6.59
C TYR A 164 -13.03 10.01 -6.20
N GLU A 165 -13.12 9.27 -5.09
CA GLU A 165 -14.37 8.74 -4.52
C GLU A 165 -15.31 9.83 -3.96
N THR A 166 -14.86 11.10 -3.93
CA THR A 166 -15.73 12.27 -3.64
C THR A 166 -16.98 12.26 -4.51
N PHE A 167 -16.81 11.86 -5.77
CA PHE A 167 -17.88 11.84 -6.77
C PHE A 167 -18.52 10.45 -6.85
N GLY A 168 -19.52 10.20 -6.01
CA GLY A 168 -20.37 9.00 -6.09
C GLY A 168 -20.32 8.08 -4.88
N GLU A 169 -19.29 8.19 -4.02
CA GLU A 169 -19.15 7.38 -2.81
C GLU A 169 -19.27 8.23 -1.54
N HIS A 170 -18.42 9.24 -1.36
CA HIS A 170 -18.59 10.20 -0.26
C HIS A 170 -19.88 11.02 -0.43
N HIS A 171 -20.09 11.55 -1.63
CA HIS A 171 -21.33 12.23 -1.99
C HIS A 171 -22.05 11.43 -3.06
N TRP A 172 -23.22 10.92 -2.71
CA TRP A 172 -24.04 10.14 -3.61
C TRP A 172 -24.65 11.02 -4.70
N LYS A 173 -25.05 10.42 -5.83
CA LYS A 173 -25.64 11.15 -6.97
C LYS A 173 -26.79 12.07 -6.56
N GLU A 174 -27.62 11.64 -5.62
CA GLU A 174 -28.80 12.34 -5.12
C GLU A 174 -28.47 13.67 -4.43
N THR A 175 -27.23 13.85 -3.99
CA THR A 175 -26.74 15.13 -3.43
C THR A 175 -26.57 16.21 -4.50
N GLY A 176 -26.57 15.84 -5.79
CA GLY A 176 -26.33 16.76 -6.90
C GLY A 176 -24.85 16.93 -7.26
N ILE A 177 -23.93 16.15 -6.66
CA ILE A 177 -22.48 16.28 -6.89
C ILE A 177 -22.07 16.08 -8.37
N PHE A 178 -22.75 15.20 -9.11
CA PHE A 178 -22.48 15.01 -10.55
C PHE A 178 -22.97 16.18 -11.40
N ASP A 179 -24.08 16.80 -11.02
CA ASP A 179 -24.56 18.02 -11.69
C ASP A 179 -23.58 19.17 -11.40
N PHE A 180 -23.13 19.32 -10.15
CA PHE A 180 -22.07 20.25 -9.77
C PHE A 180 -20.83 20.07 -10.65
N LEU A 181 -20.30 18.85 -10.75
CA LEU A 181 -19.10 18.56 -11.55
C LEU A 181 -19.31 18.87 -13.04
N SER A 182 -20.50 18.60 -13.56
CA SER A 182 -20.83 18.85 -14.97
C SER A 182 -20.90 20.35 -15.31
N PHE A 183 -21.41 21.18 -14.38
CA PHE A 183 -21.49 22.64 -14.58
C PHE A 183 -20.19 23.37 -14.20
N PHE A 184 -19.39 22.81 -13.30
CA PHE A 184 -18.25 23.47 -12.68
C PHE A 184 -17.24 24.08 -13.67
N PRO A 185 -16.75 23.38 -14.70
CA PRO A 185 -15.81 23.97 -15.67
C PRO A 185 -16.41 25.19 -16.39
N GLY A 186 -17.69 25.13 -16.76
CA GLY A 186 -18.39 26.22 -17.43
C GLY A 186 -18.54 27.45 -16.54
N GLU A 187 -18.84 27.28 -15.25
CA GLU A 187 -18.94 28.38 -14.29
C GLU A 187 -17.59 29.04 -13.99
N VAL A 188 -16.50 28.26 -13.93
CA VAL A 188 -15.15 28.79 -13.76
C VAL A 188 -14.74 29.65 -14.96
N LEU A 189 -14.99 29.17 -16.18
CA LEU A 189 -14.58 29.85 -17.42
C LEU A 189 -15.39 31.09 -17.77
N LYS A 190 -16.43 31.44 -16.98
CA LYS A 190 -17.10 32.75 -17.08
C LYS A 190 -16.25 33.90 -16.52
N TRP A 191 -15.21 33.58 -15.74
CA TRP A 191 -14.31 34.56 -15.17
C TRP A 191 -13.05 34.68 -16.04
N ASP A 192 -12.88 35.82 -16.72
CA ASP A 192 -11.81 36.04 -17.71
C ASP A 192 -10.38 35.82 -17.18
N HIS A 193 -10.19 35.88 -15.86
CA HIS A 193 -8.90 35.69 -15.19
C HIS A 193 -8.68 34.28 -14.62
N LEU A 194 -9.61 33.35 -14.84
CA LEU A 194 -9.48 31.95 -14.45
C LEU A 194 -9.33 31.05 -15.67
N ASP A 195 -8.42 30.08 -15.57
CA ASP A 195 -8.28 28.99 -16.52
C ASP A 195 -7.94 27.68 -15.80
N PHE A 196 -8.04 26.57 -16.53
CA PHE A 196 -7.55 25.27 -16.07
C PHE A 196 -6.15 25.04 -16.65
N ALA A 197 -5.23 24.55 -15.83
CA ALA A 197 -3.87 24.25 -16.22
C ALA A 197 -3.40 22.99 -15.51
N THR A 198 -2.60 22.17 -16.19
CA THR A 198 -1.99 21.01 -15.53
C THR A 198 -0.88 21.46 -14.56
N PRO A 199 -0.53 20.64 -13.54
CA PRO A 199 0.57 20.96 -12.64
C PRO A 199 1.88 21.33 -13.37
N SER A 200 2.24 20.60 -14.43
CA SER A 200 3.40 20.91 -15.27
C SER A 200 3.31 22.27 -15.97
N GLU A 201 2.12 22.70 -16.38
CA GLU A 201 1.91 24.01 -16.99
C GLU A 201 2.03 25.12 -15.96
N VAL A 202 1.44 24.93 -14.77
CA VAL A 202 1.50 25.87 -13.65
C VAL A 202 2.95 26.18 -13.26
N ILE A 203 3.77 25.15 -13.04
CA ILE A 203 5.18 25.34 -12.62
C ILE A 203 6.08 25.94 -13.71
N LYS A 204 5.64 25.90 -14.97
CA LYS A 204 6.32 26.53 -16.12
C LYS A 204 5.90 27.99 -16.27
N ARG A 205 4.63 28.28 -16.03
CA ARG A 205 4.01 29.60 -16.23
C ARG A 205 4.39 30.59 -15.14
N TYR A 206 4.41 30.15 -13.88
CA TYR A 206 4.57 31.05 -12.74
C TYR A 206 5.94 30.92 -12.06
N PRO A 207 6.53 32.04 -11.60
CA PRO A 207 7.78 32.02 -10.87
C PRO A 207 7.58 31.46 -9.46
N VAL A 208 8.67 30.97 -8.85
CA VAL A 208 8.66 30.59 -7.44
C VAL A 208 8.55 31.83 -6.58
N LYS A 209 7.60 31.84 -5.64
CA LYS A 209 7.34 32.95 -4.73
C LYS A 209 7.79 32.71 -3.28
N GLY A 210 8.15 31.48 -2.95
CA GLY A 210 8.60 31.15 -1.61
C GLY A 210 9.31 29.81 -1.51
N VAL A 211 9.71 29.47 -0.29
CA VAL A 211 10.31 28.20 0.06
C VAL A 211 9.37 27.46 1.00
N VAL A 212 9.21 26.16 0.78
CA VAL A 212 8.53 25.26 1.70
C VAL A 212 9.58 24.58 2.58
N ASP A 213 9.41 24.69 3.90
CA ASP A 213 10.30 24.12 4.90
C ASP A 213 9.54 23.23 5.89
N ALA A 214 9.88 21.95 5.93
CA ALA A 214 9.38 20.98 6.90
C ALA A 214 10.53 20.09 7.38
N TYR A 215 10.85 20.16 8.67
CA TYR A 215 11.85 19.29 9.28
C TYR A 215 11.30 17.87 9.47
N GLU A 216 12.18 16.89 9.48
CA GLU A 216 11.80 15.47 9.48
C GLU A 216 11.15 15.06 10.81
N MET A 217 11.86 15.24 11.92
CA MET A 217 11.45 14.75 13.24
C MET A 217 10.34 15.60 13.85
N GLY A 218 9.08 15.18 13.69
CA GLY A 218 7.92 15.89 14.25
C GLY A 218 7.49 17.12 13.44
N GLY A 219 8.01 17.27 12.22
CA GLY A 219 7.61 18.31 11.28
C GLY A 219 7.14 17.75 9.94
N THR A 220 7.13 16.42 9.77
CA THR A 220 6.61 15.77 8.57
C THR A 220 5.12 16.05 8.44
N VAL A 221 4.76 16.58 7.29
CA VAL A 221 3.40 17.01 6.96
C VAL A 221 2.65 15.87 6.31
N SER A 222 1.34 15.81 6.57
CA SER A 222 0.37 15.07 5.78
C SER A 222 -0.89 15.94 5.61
N TRP A 223 -1.76 15.55 4.68
CA TRP A 223 -3.09 16.14 4.54
C TRP A 223 -4.13 15.60 5.52
N ALA A 224 -3.85 14.48 6.20
CA ALA A 224 -4.83 13.81 7.05
C ALA A 224 -5.03 14.48 8.40
N ASP A 225 -6.29 14.44 8.88
CA ASP A 225 -6.77 14.91 10.18
C ASP A 225 -6.30 16.30 10.65
N LEU A 226 -6.80 16.74 11.79
CA LEU A 226 -6.56 18.09 12.29
C LEU A 226 -5.08 18.42 12.51
N GLU A 227 -4.27 17.43 12.86
CA GLU A 227 -2.84 17.61 13.16
C GLU A 227 -1.97 17.80 11.91
N ARG A 228 -2.45 17.31 10.75
CA ARG A 228 -1.79 17.42 9.44
C ARG A 228 -0.35 16.93 9.48
N ASP A 229 -0.17 15.76 10.10
CA ASP A 229 1.11 15.10 10.36
C ASP A 229 0.98 13.57 10.22
N THR A 230 1.98 12.82 10.66
CA THR A 230 2.01 11.36 10.52
C THR A 230 1.13 10.60 11.54
N SER A 231 0.43 11.29 12.45
CA SER A 231 -0.27 10.65 13.57
C SER A 231 -1.39 9.70 13.17
N CYS A 232 -1.99 9.87 11.98
CA CYS A 232 -2.98 8.93 11.43
C CYS A 232 -2.43 7.53 11.19
N TRP A 233 -1.11 7.40 10.94
CA TRP A 233 -0.45 6.10 10.70
C TRP A 233 0.61 5.73 11.72
N LEU A 234 1.13 6.68 12.50
CA LEU A 234 2.21 6.50 13.49
C LEU A 234 1.92 7.28 14.79
N GLY A 235 0.65 7.39 15.17
CA GLY A 235 0.19 8.09 16.37
C GLY A 235 0.14 7.23 17.63
N ASN A 236 0.24 5.90 17.51
CA ASN A 236 0.14 5.01 18.67
C ASN A 236 1.08 3.78 18.61
N SER A 237 1.21 3.08 19.74
CA SER A 237 2.15 1.96 19.89
C SER A 237 1.84 0.74 19.01
N MET A 238 0.57 0.49 18.66
CA MET A 238 0.18 -0.60 17.77
C MET A 238 0.68 -0.34 16.35
N GLN A 239 0.41 0.86 15.86
CA GLN A 239 0.91 1.37 14.58
C GLN A 239 2.43 1.31 14.49
N TRP A 240 3.13 1.83 15.50
CA TRP A 240 4.60 1.77 15.56
C TRP A 240 5.15 0.34 15.57
N ALA A 241 4.52 -0.57 16.33
CA ALA A 241 4.93 -1.97 16.38
C ALA A 241 4.77 -2.64 15.01
N ALA A 242 3.63 -2.44 14.35
CA ALA A 242 3.31 -3.01 13.06
C ALA A 242 4.23 -2.47 11.93
N TYR A 243 4.41 -1.15 11.86
CA TYR A 243 5.30 -0.48 10.93
C TYR A 243 6.76 -0.92 11.09
N THR A 244 7.23 -1.01 12.33
CA THR A 244 8.60 -1.44 12.64
C THR A 244 8.80 -2.91 12.28
N TYR A 245 7.84 -3.77 12.59
CA TYR A 245 7.95 -5.20 12.30
C TYR A 245 7.95 -5.48 10.79
N HIS A 246 7.07 -4.82 10.03
CA HIS A 246 7.05 -4.90 8.56
C HIS A 246 8.42 -4.56 7.94
N LYS A 247 9.04 -3.44 8.37
CA LYS A 247 10.40 -3.03 7.95
C LYS A 247 11.45 -4.11 8.28
N GLN A 248 11.38 -4.70 9.48
CA GLN A 248 12.35 -5.68 9.97
C GLN A 248 12.31 -7.03 9.23
N ILE A 249 11.23 -7.35 8.52
CA ILE A 249 11.12 -8.58 7.73
C ILE A 249 11.88 -8.45 6.40
N ARG A 250 11.98 -7.23 5.85
CA ARG A 250 12.54 -6.95 4.52
C ARG A 250 13.87 -7.64 4.19
N PRO A 251 14.89 -7.67 5.08
CA PRO A 251 16.18 -8.29 4.76
C PRO A 251 16.12 -9.81 4.55
N ARG A 252 15.04 -10.48 4.99
CA ARG A 252 14.86 -11.94 4.84
C ARG A 252 14.17 -12.32 3.53
N ILE A 253 13.62 -11.35 2.81
CA ILE A 253 12.85 -11.56 1.58
C ILE A 253 13.80 -11.57 0.39
N VAL A 254 13.81 -12.68 -0.35
CA VAL A 254 14.72 -12.89 -1.49
C VAL A 254 14.00 -13.22 -2.79
N ASP A 255 12.91 -13.98 -2.75
CA ASP A 255 12.15 -14.39 -3.94
C ASP A 255 11.09 -13.35 -4.35
N ALA A 256 10.69 -13.40 -5.61
CA ALA A 256 9.79 -12.41 -6.20
C ALA A 256 8.36 -12.46 -5.64
N ASP A 257 7.85 -13.64 -5.26
CA ASP A 257 6.48 -13.77 -4.74
C ASP A 257 6.38 -13.20 -3.33
N SER A 258 7.35 -13.51 -2.47
CA SER A 258 7.46 -12.91 -1.14
C SER A 258 7.65 -11.39 -1.23
N GLN A 259 8.42 -10.88 -2.20
CA GLN A 259 8.54 -9.43 -2.41
C GLN A 259 7.19 -8.79 -2.74
N ARG A 260 6.40 -9.42 -3.61
CA ARG A 260 5.06 -8.96 -3.97
C ARG A 260 4.11 -8.94 -2.78
N ILE A 261 4.07 -10.02 -2.00
CA ILE A 261 3.21 -10.11 -0.80
C ILE A 261 3.62 -9.06 0.23
N TRP A 262 4.92 -8.91 0.50
CA TRP A 262 5.42 -7.89 1.43
C TRP A 262 5.10 -6.47 0.99
N GLY A 263 5.13 -6.21 -0.33
CA GLY A 263 4.71 -4.96 -0.93
C GLY A 263 3.23 -4.65 -0.68
N TYR A 264 2.33 -5.62 -0.87
CA TYR A 264 0.91 -5.42 -0.53
C TYR A 264 0.70 -5.14 0.96
N LEU A 265 1.46 -5.79 1.84
CA LEU A 265 1.43 -5.52 3.27
C LEU A 265 1.98 -4.13 3.62
N ALA A 266 2.60 -3.40 2.69
CA ALA A 266 3.13 -2.06 2.95
C ALA A 266 2.10 -0.93 2.82
N ALA A 267 0.87 -1.23 2.35
CA ALA A 267 -0.18 -0.22 2.17
C ALA A 267 -0.45 0.56 3.45
N SER A 268 -0.52 1.90 3.34
CA SER A 268 -0.74 2.79 4.49
C SER A 268 -2.04 2.48 5.23
N ASP A 269 -3.07 2.01 4.50
CA ASP A 269 -4.40 1.65 5.01
C ASP A 269 -4.36 0.70 6.21
N HIS A 270 -3.43 -0.26 6.19
CA HIS A 270 -3.27 -1.21 7.31
C HIS A 270 -2.96 -0.49 8.62
N LEU A 271 -2.16 0.57 8.59
CA LEU A 271 -1.87 1.40 9.76
C LEU A 271 -2.99 2.40 10.04
N TYR A 272 -3.63 2.92 8.99
CA TYR A 272 -4.77 3.85 9.09
C TYR A 272 -5.94 3.24 9.88
N TYR A 273 -6.24 1.95 9.65
CA TYR A 273 -7.29 1.23 10.39
C TYR A 273 -6.96 0.99 11.88
N MET A 274 -5.71 1.22 12.30
CA MET A 274 -5.27 1.08 13.70
C MET A 274 -5.32 2.40 14.48
N PHE A 275 -5.89 3.45 13.90
CA PHE A 275 -6.03 4.75 14.57
C PHE A 275 -6.99 4.67 15.75
N MET A 276 -6.62 5.27 16.89
CA MET A 276 -7.35 5.12 18.15
C MET A 276 -8.01 6.40 18.65
N ALA A 277 -7.77 7.57 18.03
CA ALA A 277 -8.39 8.79 18.52
C ALA A 277 -9.90 8.78 18.19
N GLY A 278 -10.71 9.34 19.09
CA GLY A 278 -12.15 9.47 18.90
C GLY A 278 -12.54 10.79 18.24
N GLY A 279 -13.84 11.11 18.29
CA GLY A 279 -14.40 12.33 17.68
C GLY A 279 -14.47 12.23 16.16
N GLY A 280 -14.56 13.37 15.48
CA GLY A 280 -14.67 13.45 14.02
C GLY A 280 -13.61 12.62 13.27
N PRO A 281 -12.31 12.74 13.60
CA PRO A 281 -11.26 11.89 13.02
C PRO A 281 -11.56 10.39 13.18
N GLY A 282 -11.91 9.96 14.39
CA GLY A 282 -12.26 8.55 14.65
C GLY A 282 -13.45 8.05 13.84
N GLU A 283 -14.47 8.88 13.59
CA GLU A 283 -15.62 8.54 12.76
C GLU A 283 -15.23 8.31 11.29
N VAL A 284 -14.35 9.17 10.74
CA VAL A 284 -13.83 9.01 9.37
C VAL A 284 -13.01 7.74 9.24
N HIS A 285 -12.10 7.50 10.18
CA HIS A 285 -11.29 6.27 10.19
C HIS A 285 -12.13 4.99 10.30
N ASN A 286 -13.21 5.02 11.09
CA ASN A 286 -14.11 3.87 11.23
C ASN A 286 -14.98 3.64 9.99
N TYR A 287 -15.35 4.69 9.25
CA TYR A 287 -16.16 4.58 8.03
C TYR A 287 -15.48 3.72 6.97
N PHE A 288 -14.16 3.87 6.79
CA PHE A 288 -13.36 3.13 5.81
C PHE A 288 -12.79 1.81 6.32
N SER A 289 -12.89 1.55 7.63
CA SER A 289 -12.32 0.35 8.23
C SER A 289 -13.22 -0.87 7.98
N PRO A 290 -12.68 -1.97 7.45
CA PRO A 290 -13.41 -3.24 7.37
C PRO A 290 -13.47 -3.97 8.73
N PHE A 291 -12.88 -3.40 9.78
CA PHE A 291 -12.80 -3.99 11.12
C PHE A 291 -13.72 -3.28 12.11
N GLU A 292 -14.29 -4.04 13.04
CA GLU A 292 -15.16 -3.52 14.11
C GLU A 292 -14.47 -2.49 15.01
N ASP A 293 -13.17 -2.66 15.24
CA ASP A 293 -12.38 -1.73 16.04
C ASP A 293 -10.87 -1.75 15.66
N PRO A 294 -10.11 -0.70 16.03
CA PRO A 294 -8.70 -0.58 15.69
C PRO A 294 -7.79 -1.68 16.25
N LYS A 295 -8.18 -2.33 17.35
CA LYS A 295 -7.40 -3.43 17.95
C LYS A 295 -7.58 -4.70 17.13
N ASN A 296 -8.78 -4.95 16.60
CA ASN A 296 -9.01 -6.05 15.67
C ASN A 296 -8.21 -5.88 14.38
N ALA A 297 -8.13 -4.66 13.83
CA ALA A 297 -7.26 -4.35 12.69
C ALA A 297 -5.79 -4.67 13.00
N PHE A 298 -5.30 -4.24 14.16
CA PHE A 298 -3.93 -4.52 14.61
C PHE A 298 -3.64 -6.01 14.79
N LEU A 299 -4.52 -6.75 15.48
CA LEU A 299 -4.36 -8.18 15.72
C LEU A 299 -4.36 -8.97 14.41
N ASN A 300 -5.25 -8.61 13.48
CA ASN A 300 -5.32 -9.25 12.17
C ASN A 300 -4.03 -9.02 11.38
N TYR A 301 -3.60 -7.76 11.25
CA TYR A 301 -2.41 -7.42 10.49
C TYR A 301 -1.13 -8.04 11.07
N LEU A 302 -0.95 -8.03 12.40
CA LEU A 302 0.19 -8.71 13.02
C LEU A 302 0.17 -10.23 12.84
N ALA A 303 -1.01 -10.87 12.92
CA ALA A 303 -1.12 -12.29 12.66
C ALA A 303 -0.65 -12.64 11.24
N VAL A 304 -1.05 -11.82 10.25
CA VAL A 304 -0.60 -11.96 8.86
C VAL A 304 0.91 -11.74 8.72
N LEU A 305 1.47 -10.69 9.34
CA LEU A 305 2.91 -10.44 9.31
C LEU A 305 3.72 -11.56 9.97
N PHE A 306 3.25 -12.11 11.08
CA PHE A 306 3.93 -13.22 11.77
C PHE A 306 3.85 -14.52 10.97
N ASP A 307 2.70 -14.84 10.39
CA ASP A 307 2.56 -15.99 9.50
C ASP A 307 3.49 -15.84 8.27
N PHE A 308 3.48 -14.67 7.64
CA PHE A 308 4.34 -14.37 6.50
C PHE A 308 5.84 -14.48 6.83
N ASP A 309 6.31 -13.85 7.91
CA ASP A 309 7.71 -13.94 8.34
C ASP A 309 8.09 -15.38 8.78
N SER A 310 7.16 -16.13 9.37
CA SER A 310 7.36 -17.55 9.68
C SER A 310 7.59 -18.39 8.42
N ARG A 311 6.80 -18.17 7.36
CA ARG A 311 6.96 -18.84 6.06
C ARG A 311 8.30 -18.52 5.42
N ILE A 312 8.69 -17.24 5.41
CA ILE A 312 9.99 -16.79 4.90
C ILE A 312 11.15 -17.45 5.66
N LYS A 313 11.13 -17.38 7.00
CA LYS A 313 12.18 -17.95 7.85
C LYS A 313 12.33 -19.46 7.67
N SER A 314 11.21 -20.13 7.43
CA SER A 314 11.19 -21.58 7.38
C SER A 314 11.58 -22.12 5.98
N GLY A 315 11.44 -21.33 4.91
CA GLY A 315 11.55 -21.83 3.54
C GLY A 315 10.58 -22.99 3.26
N ILE A 316 9.49 -23.05 4.02
CA ILE A 316 8.60 -24.21 4.07
C ILE A 316 7.57 -24.09 2.95
N GLU A 317 7.65 -25.00 1.96
CA GLU A 317 6.46 -25.48 1.24
C GLU A 317 5.50 -26.07 2.28
N ALA A 318 4.62 -25.24 2.82
CA ALA A 318 3.67 -25.64 3.84
C ALA A 318 2.67 -26.62 3.24
N ALA A 319 2.51 -27.77 3.89
CA ALA A 319 1.50 -28.73 3.50
C ALA A 319 0.11 -28.13 3.78
N SER A 320 -0.86 -28.35 2.87
CA SER A 320 -2.24 -27.88 3.10
C SER A 320 -2.88 -28.47 4.36
N HIS A 321 -2.38 -29.64 4.82
CA HIS A 321 -2.72 -30.27 6.09
C HIS A 321 -1.44 -30.86 6.70
N PRO A 322 -1.21 -30.74 8.03
CA PRO A 322 -0.01 -31.27 8.67
C PRO A 322 0.02 -32.81 8.68
N PHE A 323 1.22 -33.38 8.67
CA PHE A 323 1.42 -34.81 8.93
C PHE A 323 1.58 -35.06 10.43
N VAL A 324 0.77 -35.95 10.98
CA VAL A 324 0.85 -36.35 12.39
C VAL A 324 1.54 -37.70 12.48
N PHE A 325 2.74 -37.72 13.07
CA PHE A 325 3.41 -38.96 13.42
C PHE A 325 2.80 -39.53 14.69
N SER A 326 2.38 -40.78 14.65
CA SER A 326 1.82 -41.50 15.79
C SER A 326 2.46 -42.86 15.99
N ASN A 327 2.32 -43.42 17.18
CA ASN A 327 2.57 -44.84 17.40
C ASN A 327 1.34 -45.66 16.97
N LYS A 328 1.42 -47.01 17.06
CA LYS A 328 0.30 -47.91 16.76
C LYS A 328 -0.90 -47.75 17.71
N GLY A 329 -0.67 -47.23 18.91
CA GLY A 329 -1.70 -46.96 19.92
C GLY A 329 -2.47 -45.66 19.68
N GLY A 330 -2.02 -44.82 18.74
CA GLY A 330 -2.65 -43.54 18.42
C GLY A 330 -2.05 -42.34 19.15
N ASP A 331 -1.03 -42.52 19.99
CA ASP A 331 -0.36 -41.39 20.65
C ASP A 331 0.41 -40.58 19.62
N VAL A 332 0.22 -39.26 19.64
CA VAL A 332 0.94 -38.31 18.80
C VAL A 332 2.38 -38.18 19.30
N LEU A 333 3.33 -38.37 18.40
CA LEU A 333 4.76 -38.32 18.68
C LEU A 333 5.41 -37.03 18.15
N ALA A 334 4.94 -36.54 17.01
CA ALA A 334 5.41 -35.30 16.37
C ALA A 334 4.40 -34.85 15.31
N VAL A 335 4.49 -33.58 14.91
CA VAL A 335 3.68 -33.01 13.83
C VAL A 335 4.60 -32.26 12.87
N ALA A 336 4.48 -32.54 11.57
CA ALA A 336 5.20 -31.84 10.51
C ALA A 336 4.23 -31.00 9.67
N PHE A 337 4.60 -29.76 9.40
CA PHE A 337 3.84 -28.76 8.67
C PHE A 337 4.35 -28.56 7.24
N GLY A 338 5.49 -29.15 6.84
CA GLY A 338 6.02 -29.09 5.48
C GLY A 338 7.16 -30.07 5.22
N LYS A 339 7.86 -29.92 4.08
CA LYS A 339 8.94 -30.85 3.71
C LYS A 339 10.13 -30.82 4.67
N ARG A 340 10.51 -29.62 5.13
CA ARG A 340 11.73 -29.39 5.92
C ARG A 340 11.63 -29.99 7.32
N ASP A 341 10.60 -29.62 8.07
CA ASP A 341 10.38 -30.15 9.41
C ASP A 341 9.99 -31.64 9.37
N PHE A 342 9.33 -32.12 8.32
CA PHE A 342 9.16 -33.56 8.09
C PHE A 342 10.52 -34.29 7.97
N SER A 343 11.50 -33.75 7.23
CA SER A 343 12.85 -34.33 7.14
C SER A 343 13.57 -34.34 8.49
N GLU A 344 13.48 -33.24 9.24
CA GLU A 344 14.08 -33.12 10.58
C GLU A 344 13.46 -34.13 11.56
N ILE A 345 12.13 -34.25 11.56
CA ILE A 345 11.38 -35.18 12.42
C ILE A 345 11.71 -36.64 12.07
N ILE A 346 11.87 -37.00 10.79
CA ILE A 346 12.36 -38.35 10.41
C ILE A 346 13.67 -38.69 11.14
N GLY A 347 14.53 -37.70 11.36
CA GLY A 347 15.80 -37.86 12.07
C GLY A 347 15.67 -38.33 13.51
N THR A 348 14.60 -37.93 14.21
CA THR A 348 14.45 -38.06 15.66
C THR A 348 13.27 -38.96 16.09
N VAL A 349 12.17 -38.96 15.35
CA VAL A 349 10.91 -39.67 15.69
C VAL A 349 11.10 -41.18 15.79
N ASP A 350 10.33 -41.84 16.66
CA ASP A 350 10.46 -43.27 16.90
C ASP A 350 10.45 -44.14 15.62
N LEU A 351 11.32 -45.16 15.61
CA LEU A 351 11.54 -46.03 14.45
C LEU A 351 10.34 -46.94 14.15
N ASP A 352 9.53 -47.29 15.15
CA ASP A 352 8.28 -48.04 14.94
C ASP A 352 7.21 -47.17 14.29
N SER A 353 7.14 -45.88 14.65
CA SER A 353 6.25 -44.91 13.99
C SER A 353 6.57 -44.74 12.50
N LEU A 354 7.85 -44.56 12.14
CA LEU A 354 8.27 -44.45 10.73
C LEU A 354 7.87 -45.68 9.91
N LYS A 355 8.11 -46.88 10.45
CA LYS A 355 7.74 -48.12 9.78
C LYS A 355 6.22 -48.28 9.68
N PHE A 356 5.49 -47.90 10.73
CA PHE A 356 4.03 -47.97 10.79
C PHE A 356 3.40 -47.12 9.67
N HIS A 357 3.75 -45.85 9.58
CA HIS A 357 3.21 -44.94 8.57
C HIS A 357 3.64 -45.30 7.15
N LEU A 358 4.91 -45.69 6.95
CA LEU A 358 5.38 -46.10 5.63
C LEU A 358 4.60 -47.32 5.09
N LEU A 359 4.38 -48.34 5.92
CA LEU A 359 3.67 -49.56 5.48
C LEU A 359 2.19 -49.30 5.12
N ARG A 360 1.57 -48.29 5.72
CA ARG A 360 0.20 -47.87 5.43
C ARG A 360 0.09 -46.97 4.20
N GLY A 361 1.22 -46.45 3.71
CA GLY A 361 1.25 -45.48 2.63
C GLY A 361 0.85 -44.06 3.04
N ASP A 362 0.87 -43.77 4.35
CA ASP A 362 0.43 -42.48 4.87
C ASP A 362 1.33 -41.33 4.33
N PHE A 363 2.64 -41.59 4.23
CA PHE A 363 3.60 -40.62 3.69
C PHE A 363 3.38 -40.31 2.22
N GLU A 364 3.14 -41.32 1.39
CA GLU A 364 2.92 -41.16 -0.05
C GLU A 364 1.67 -40.30 -0.30
N LYS A 365 0.58 -40.66 0.38
CA LYS A 365 -0.68 -39.94 0.28
C LYS A 365 -0.54 -38.49 0.72
N TRP A 366 0.11 -38.25 1.88
CA TRP A 366 0.29 -36.90 2.38
C TRP A 366 1.17 -36.03 1.46
N VAL A 367 2.27 -36.59 0.92
CA VAL A 367 3.12 -35.85 -0.02
C VAL A 367 2.38 -35.53 -1.32
N GLU A 368 1.59 -36.48 -1.85
CA GLU A 368 0.81 -36.27 -3.07
C GLU A 368 -0.29 -35.22 -2.86
N THR A 369 -1.07 -35.29 -1.78
CA THR A 369 -2.25 -34.44 -1.60
C THR A 369 -1.94 -33.13 -0.89
N SER A 370 -1.07 -33.15 0.11
CA SER A 370 -0.84 -32.00 1.00
C SER A 370 0.35 -31.16 0.56
N LEU A 371 1.37 -31.77 -0.05
CA LEU A 371 2.53 -31.07 -0.62
C LEU A 371 2.45 -30.93 -2.16
N ASN A 372 1.42 -31.50 -2.80
CA ASN A 372 1.23 -31.47 -4.25
C ASN A 372 2.45 -31.97 -5.04
N ASP A 373 3.18 -32.97 -4.52
CA ASP A 373 4.41 -33.50 -5.13
C ASP A 373 4.25 -34.99 -5.52
N PRO A 374 3.58 -35.28 -6.66
CA PRO A 374 3.35 -36.66 -7.11
C PRO A 374 4.65 -37.39 -7.48
N ALA A 375 5.71 -36.66 -7.83
CA ALA A 375 7.01 -37.25 -8.14
C ALA A 375 7.66 -37.82 -6.87
N LEU A 376 7.69 -37.03 -5.78
CA LEU A 376 8.20 -37.46 -4.49
C LEU A 376 7.36 -38.59 -3.89
N ALA A 377 6.03 -38.53 -4.01
CA ALA A 377 5.14 -39.60 -3.57
C ALA A 377 5.47 -40.96 -4.25
N LYS A 378 5.74 -40.94 -5.56
CA LYS A 378 6.15 -42.12 -6.32
C LYS A 378 7.48 -42.69 -5.82
N GLU A 379 8.45 -41.83 -5.51
CA GLU A 379 9.75 -42.26 -4.96
C GLU A 379 9.62 -42.89 -3.56
N ILE A 380 8.74 -42.36 -2.70
CA ILE A 380 8.44 -42.96 -1.39
C ILE A 380 7.80 -44.34 -1.56
N GLY A 381 6.90 -44.51 -2.53
CA GLY A 381 6.29 -45.79 -2.90
C GLY A 381 7.32 -46.89 -3.20
N MET A 382 8.43 -46.53 -3.85
CA MET A 382 9.53 -47.47 -4.13
C MET A 382 10.33 -47.85 -2.88
N ILE A 383 10.35 -47.01 -1.84
CA ILE A 383 10.98 -47.35 -0.56
C ILE A 383 10.14 -48.39 0.17
N ARG A 384 8.81 -48.21 0.18
CA ARG A 384 7.86 -49.15 0.79
C ARG A 384 7.99 -50.56 0.20
N SER A 385 8.12 -50.68 -1.12
CA SER A 385 8.23 -51.98 -1.80
C SER A 385 9.55 -52.73 -1.56
N LYS A 386 10.59 -52.09 -1.02
CA LYS A 386 11.93 -52.70 -0.84
C LYS A 386 12.11 -53.51 0.45
N GLY A 387 11.11 -53.54 1.33
CA GLY A 387 11.17 -54.37 2.55
C GLY A 387 12.30 -54.01 3.52
N LEU A 388 12.71 -52.73 3.58
CA LEU A 388 13.83 -52.29 4.40
C LEU A 388 13.55 -52.43 5.92
N GLY A 389 14.62 -52.70 6.69
CA GLY A 389 14.57 -52.60 8.15
C GLY A 389 14.40 -51.15 8.64
N LYS A 390 13.95 -50.96 9.88
CA LYS A 390 13.57 -49.63 10.43
C LYS A 390 14.64 -48.54 10.25
N ARG A 391 15.91 -48.85 10.55
CA ARG A 391 17.03 -47.89 10.36
C ARG A 391 17.27 -47.57 8.88
N GLY A 392 17.06 -48.54 7.99
CA GLY A 392 17.17 -48.36 6.55
C GLY A 392 16.05 -47.47 5.99
N ILE A 393 14.83 -47.60 6.51
CA ILE A 393 13.70 -46.71 6.19
C ILE A 393 14.06 -45.26 6.52
N ARG A 394 14.49 -44.99 7.76
CA ARG A 394 14.87 -43.63 8.19
C ARG A 394 15.94 -43.04 7.28
N LYS A 395 17.03 -43.79 7.06
CA LYS A 395 18.14 -43.35 6.22
C LYS A 395 17.65 -42.98 4.81
N ARG A 396 16.83 -43.83 4.21
CA ARG A 396 16.38 -43.63 2.83
C ARG A 396 15.36 -42.51 2.67
N LEU A 397 14.44 -42.36 3.62
CA LEU A 397 13.51 -41.23 3.63
C LEU A 397 14.26 -39.91 3.81
N ARG A 398 15.21 -39.85 4.72
CA ARG A 398 16.02 -38.63 4.94
C ARG A 398 16.83 -38.25 3.70
N GLU A 399 17.55 -39.20 3.09
CA GLU A 399 18.25 -38.97 1.82
C GLU A 399 17.33 -38.44 0.71
N LEU A 400 16.09 -38.92 0.67
CA LEU A 400 15.12 -38.53 -0.35
C LEU A 400 14.63 -37.09 -0.14
N PHE A 401 14.26 -36.74 1.10
CA PHE A 401 13.81 -35.38 1.42
C PHE A 401 14.95 -34.37 1.37
N ASP A 402 16.15 -34.71 1.84
CA ASP A 402 17.33 -33.83 1.76
C ASP A 402 17.69 -33.52 0.30
N LYS A 403 17.65 -34.53 -0.59
CA LYS A 403 17.89 -34.34 -2.03
C LYS A 403 16.80 -33.53 -2.73
N ASN A 404 15.55 -33.60 -2.25
CA ASN A 404 14.45 -32.83 -2.81
C ASN A 404 14.56 -31.35 -2.40
N MET A 405 15.09 -31.06 -1.20
CA MET A 405 15.33 -29.69 -0.73
C MET A 405 16.43 -28.95 -1.52
N ASP A 406 17.45 -29.64 -2.03
CA ASP A 406 18.54 -29.03 -2.83
C ASP A 406 18.12 -28.64 -4.27
N LYS A 407 16.90 -28.99 -4.70
CA LYS A 407 16.40 -28.78 -6.07
C LYS A 407 15.39 -27.65 -6.23
N THR A 408 14.89 -27.14 -5.11
CA THR A 408 14.02 -25.96 -4.98
C THR A 408 14.89 -24.77 -4.61
#